data_AF-A0A2D9SXL3-F1
#
_entry.id   AF-A0A2D9SXL3-F1
#
_cell.length_a   1.000
_cell.length_b   1.000
_cell.length_c   1.000
_cell.angle_alpha   90.00
_cell.angle_beta   90.00
_cell.angle_gamma   90.00
#
_symmetry.space_group_name_H-M   'P 1'
#
loop_
_entity.id
_entity.type
_entity.pdbx_description
1 polymer ?
#
loop_
_entity_poly.entity_id
_entity_poly.type
_entity_poly.pdbx_seq_one_letter_code
_entity_poly.pdbx_strand_id
1 'polypeptide(L)'
;MGTLAALLVATPIFGLSLDVDASLSIAPVTAAPIVAAEEVAGAGDDVAPEADAEPTVAELMQQRGRIGQIHKWMGIGTWASMTVTLFLGWIQYYNLYGFFSSLEDTPCVQGDAVFGQGQCTGTPVPHLASSILTTALYSVTFGLSYRMPDPMNLSEGNGDYARNLRLHKILRWVHFAGMIAQIGLGVVVANASRLGLDRTNDYGTLQALSTVHMGIGMVTWGALTWAGTIMVF
;
A
#
# COMPACT_ATOMS: atom_id res chain seq x y z
N MET A 1 16.34 0.09 -25.18
CA MET A 1 15.04 -0.53 -24.80
C MET A 1 14.59 -0.05 -23.41
N GLY A 2 14.45 1.26 -23.21
CA GLY A 2 14.46 1.89 -21.87
C GLY A 2 13.22 2.66 -21.44
N THR A 3 12.10 2.59 -22.17
CA THR A 3 10.94 3.47 -21.90
C THR A 3 9.65 2.74 -21.50
N LEU A 4 9.61 1.40 -21.60
CA LEU A 4 8.46 0.61 -21.13
C LEU A 4 8.57 0.21 -19.64
N ALA A 5 9.78 0.10 -19.08
CA ALA A 5 9.97 -0.25 -17.67
C ALA A 5 9.62 0.88 -16.70
N ALA A 6 9.79 2.14 -17.12
CA ALA A 6 9.41 3.31 -16.32
C ALA A 6 7.88 3.51 -16.27
N LEU A 7 7.15 3.14 -17.33
CA LEU A 7 5.69 3.22 -17.36
C LEU A 7 5.03 2.12 -16.50
N LEU A 8 5.70 0.97 -16.35
CA LEU A 8 5.23 -0.16 -15.52
C LEU A 8 5.49 0.00 -14.01
N VAL A 9 6.31 0.97 -13.60
CA VAL A 9 6.54 1.30 -12.17
C VAL A 9 5.76 2.54 -11.73
N ALA A 10 5.37 3.40 -12.68
CA ALA A 10 4.54 4.59 -12.42
C ALA A 10 3.03 4.32 -12.49
N THR A 11 2.62 3.12 -12.90
CA THR A 11 1.21 2.71 -12.90
C THR A 11 0.90 1.97 -11.60
N PRO A 12 -0.10 2.39 -10.81
CA PRO A 12 -0.60 1.53 -9.75
C PRO A 12 -1.11 0.26 -10.42
N ILE A 13 -0.52 -0.89 -10.07
CA ILE A 13 -0.93 -2.24 -10.53
C ILE A 13 -2.34 -2.61 -10.02
N PHE A 14 -3.09 -1.64 -9.49
CA PHE A 14 -4.51 -1.75 -9.21
C PHE A 14 -5.27 -0.76 -10.08
N GLY A 15 -5.64 -1.24 -11.27
CA GLY A 15 -6.71 -0.65 -12.06
C GLY A 15 -8.00 -0.65 -11.24
N LEU A 16 -8.36 0.52 -10.73
CA LEU A 16 -9.70 0.87 -10.29
C LEU A 16 -10.02 2.24 -10.88
N SER A 17 -10.28 2.27 -12.19
CA SER A 17 -11.10 3.31 -12.79
C SER A 17 -12.52 3.15 -12.23
N LEU A 18 -12.78 3.78 -11.09
CA LEU A 18 -14.15 4.18 -10.77
C LEU A 18 -14.40 5.44 -11.60
N ASP A 19 -15.47 5.42 -12.40
CA ASP A 19 -15.97 6.54 -13.21
C ASP A 19 -15.62 7.89 -12.57
N VAL A 20 -14.71 8.64 -13.21
CA VAL A 20 -14.55 10.06 -12.92
C VAL A 20 -15.61 10.75 -13.75
N ASP A 21 -16.56 11.41 -13.08
CA ASP A 21 -17.57 12.25 -13.71
C ASP A 21 -16.90 13.20 -14.71
N ALA A 22 -17.24 13.07 -16.00
CA ALA A 22 -16.65 13.84 -17.10
C ALA A 22 -16.85 15.36 -16.95
N SER A 23 -17.73 15.80 -16.04
CA SER A 23 -17.90 17.21 -15.70
C SER A 23 -16.76 17.79 -14.84
N LEU A 24 -15.94 16.93 -14.21
CA LEU A 24 -14.77 17.35 -13.42
C LEU A 24 -13.46 17.44 -14.24
N SER A 25 -13.48 17.06 -15.53
CA SER A 25 -12.30 17.07 -16.40
C SER A 25 -12.14 18.33 -17.26
N ILE A 26 -12.68 19.48 -16.83
CA ILE A 26 -12.40 20.78 -17.46
C ILE A 26 -11.55 21.61 -16.51
N ALA A 27 -10.26 21.26 -16.44
CA ALA A 27 -9.22 22.20 -16.05
C ALA A 27 -8.34 22.45 -17.29
N PRO A 28 -8.02 23.71 -17.63
CA PRO A 28 -7.33 24.04 -18.87
C PRO A 28 -5.92 23.46 -18.84
N VAL A 29 -5.63 22.63 -19.84
CA VAL A 29 -4.26 22.18 -20.15
C VAL A 29 -3.49 23.40 -20.63
N THR A 30 -2.74 24.05 -19.74
CA THR A 30 -1.62 24.88 -20.15
C THR A 30 -0.53 23.94 -20.66
N ALA A 31 -0.59 23.65 -21.95
CA ALA A 31 0.48 22.99 -22.67
C ALA A 31 1.72 23.89 -22.61
N ALA A 32 2.66 23.55 -21.73
CA ALA A 32 4.03 24.04 -21.86
C ALA A 32 4.64 23.33 -23.08
N PRO A 33 5.21 24.05 -24.06
CA PRO A 33 5.79 23.44 -25.23
C PRO A 33 7.05 22.65 -24.82
N ILE A 34 7.01 21.34 -25.06
CA ILE A 34 8.21 20.50 -25.08
C ILE A 34 9.01 20.95 -26.30
N VAL A 35 10.11 21.67 -26.05
CA VAL A 35 11.10 21.96 -27.09
C VAL A 35 11.73 20.63 -27.48
N ALA A 36 11.34 20.14 -28.66
CA ALA A 36 12.01 19.07 -29.35
C ALA A 36 13.44 19.53 -29.66
N ALA A 37 14.43 18.88 -29.05
CA ALA A 37 15.81 18.97 -29.51
C ALA A 37 15.92 18.06 -30.73
N GLU A 38 15.93 18.71 -31.90
CA GLU A 38 16.15 18.10 -33.20
C GLU A 38 17.58 17.56 -33.27
N GLU A 39 17.70 16.38 -33.86
CA GLU A 39 18.91 15.61 -34.07
C GLU A 39 19.85 16.36 -35.02
N VAL A 40 21.01 16.82 -34.53
CA VAL A 40 22.14 17.19 -35.39
C VAL A 40 23.05 15.98 -35.51
N ALA A 41 22.84 15.21 -36.56
CA ALA A 41 23.84 14.27 -37.06
C ALA A 41 25.08 15.06 -37.50
N GLY A 42 26.22 14.82 -36.84
CA GLY A 42 27.46 15.51 -37.13
C GLY A 42 28.68 14.90 -36.44
N ALA A 43 29.24 13.87 -37.09
CA ALA A 43 30.66 13.49 -37.10
C ALA A 43 31.39 13.14 -35.79
N GLY A 44 31.81 11.87 -35.72
CA GLY A 44 33.14 11.47 -35.23
C GLY A 44 33.31 11.29 -33.72
N ASP A 45 32.96 10.10 -33.22
CA ASP A 45 33.92 9.23 -32.54
C ASP A 45 33.25 7.88 -32.27
N ASP A 46 33.90 6.80 -32.71
CA ASP A 46 33.56 5.43 -32.33
C ASP A 46 33.86 5.23 -30.84
N VAL A 47 33.01 5.76 -29.96
CA VAL A 47 32.97 5.35 -28.56
C VAL A 47 32.02 4.16 -28.49
N ALA A 48 32.59 2.96 -28.50
CA ALA A 48 31.90 1.76 -28.08
C ALA A 48 31.15 2.05 -26.76
N PRO A 49 29.88 1.62 -26.59
CA PRO A 49 29.21 1.79 -25.32
C PRO A 49 30.07 1.13 -24.26
N GLU A 50 30.62 1.92 -23.33
CA GLU A 50 31.24 1.40 -22.11
C GLU A 50 30.21 0.43 -21.53
N ALA A 51 30.57 -0.85 -21.47
CA ALA A 51 29.78 -1.82 -20.74
C ALA A 51 29.64 -1.27 -19.33
N ASP A 52 28.40 -0.94 -18.91
CA ASP A 52 28.09 -0.40 -17.59
C ASP A 52 28.91 -1.19 -16.55
N ALA A 53 29.94 -0.54 -15.99
CA ALA A 53 30.82 -1.20 -15.05
C ALA A 53 29.99 -1.67 -13.85
N GLU A 54 30.13 -2.95 -13.47
CA GLU A 54 29.44 -3.50 -12.32
C GLU A 54 29.73 -2.64 -11.08
N PRO A 55 28.69 -2.22 -10.32
CA PRO A 55 28.87 -1.31 -9.21
C PRO A 55 29.73 -1.94 -8.12
N THR A 56 30.66 -1.17 -7.59
CA THR A 56 31.53 -1.58 -6.50
C THR A 56 30.75 -1.79 -5.21
N VAL A 57 31.30 -2.59 -4.28
CA VAL A 57 30.71 -2.79 -2.94
C VAL A 57 30.51 -1.47 -2.21
N ALA A 58 31.44 -0.51 -2.36
CA ALA A 58 31.35 0.80 -1.74
C ALA A 58 30.16 1.61 -2.28
N GLU A 59 29.94 1.60 -3.59
CA GLU A 59 28.80 2.26 -4.23
C GLU A 59 27.47 1.64 -3.80
N LEU A 60 27.39 0.31 -3.75
CA LEU A 60 26.21 -0.40 -3.25
C LEU A 60 25.91 -0.08 -1.79
N MET A 61 26.94 0.03 -0.94
CA MET A 61 26.78 0.44 0.47
C MET A 61 26.27 1.88 0.58
N GLN A 62 26.80 2.81 -0.23
CA GLN A 62 26.32 4.20 -0.26
C GLN A 62 24.88 4.28 -0.76
N GLN A 63 24.54 3.53 -1.81
CA GLN A 63 23.19 3.43 -2.35
C GLN A 63 22.23 2.86 -1.29
N ARG A 64 22.62 1.79 -0.59
CA ARG A 64 21.85 1.23 0.53
C ARG A 64 21.58 2.25 1.61
N GLY A 65 22.58 3.05 2.00
CA GLY A 65 22.43 4.10 3.00
C GLY A 65 21.39 5.15 2.59
N ARG A 66 21.46 5.62 1.33
CA ARG A 66 20.50 6.59 0.77
C ARG A 66 19.07 6.04 0.72
N ILE A 67 18.89 4.84 0.17
CA ILE A 67 17.57 4.18 0.09
C ILE A 67 17.05 3.89 1.50
N GLY A 68 17.91 3.43 2.42
CA GLY A 68 17.57 3.10 3.80
C GLY A 68 16.99 4.27 4.56
N GLN A 69 17.54 5.48 4.39
CA GLN A 69 17.00 6.67 5.02
C GLN A 69 15.59 7.02 4.51
N ILE A 70 15.38 6.97 3.19
CA ILE A 70 14.06 7.25 2.60
C ILE A 70 13.06 6.16 3.01
N HIS A 71 13.46 4.89 2.92
CA HIS A 71 12.66 3.74 3.33
C HIS A 71 12.22 3.85 4.79
N LYS A 72 13.10 4.30 5.70
CA LYS A 72 12.77 4.51 7.12
C LYS A 72 11.64 5.53 7.28
N TRP A 73 11.75 6.70 6.66
CA TRP A 73 10.73 7.74 6.80
C TRP A 73 9.42 7.38 6.12
N MET A 74 9.48 6.77 4.92
CA MET A 74 8.30 6.24 4.25
C MET A 74 7.64 5.10 5.05
N GLY A 75 8.45 4.27 5.71
CA GLY A 75 7.99 3.23 6.62
C GLY A 75 7.22 3.78 7.82
N ILE A 76 7.73 4.83 8.47
CA ILE A 76 7.03 5.54 9.56
C ILE A 76 5.71 6.13 9.05
N GLY A 77 5.72 6.79 7.89
CA GLY A 77 4.51 7.34 7.28
C GLY A 77 3.47 6.26 6.95
N THR A 78 3.93 5.14 6.40
CA THR A 78 3.09 3.97 6.10
C THR A 78 2.47 3.40 7.37
N TRP A 79 3.27 3.23 8.42
CA TRP A 79 2.80 2.73 9.71
C TRP A 79 1.75 3.66 10.34
N ALA A 80 2.00 4.97 10.32
CA ALA A 80 1.05 5.95 10.84
C ALA A 80 -0.26 5.94 10.03
N SER A 81 -0.18 5.93 8.70
CA SER A 81 -1.35 5.86 7.81
C SER A 81 -2.14 4.56 8.01
N MET A 82 -1.45 3.43 8.15
CA MET A 82 -2.09 2.13 8.38
C MET A 82 -2.78 2.08 9.75
N THR A 83 -2.20 2.71 10.78
CA THR A 83 -2.83 2.84 12.10
C THR A 83 -4.15 3.61 12.01
N VAL A 84 -4.16 4.73 11.28
CA VAL A 84 -5.39 5.51 11.05
C VAL A 84 -6.42 4.69 10.26
N THR A 85 -5.98 3.97 9.23
CA THR A 85 -6.85 3.11 8.41
C THR A 85 -7.51 2.03 9.25
N LEU A 86 -6.73 1.32 10.09
CA LEU A 86 -7.27 0.30 10.99
C LEU A 86 -8.26 0.87 11.99
N PHE A 87 -7.96 2.04 12.57
CA PHE A 87 -8.87 2.69 13.50
C PHE A 87 -10.20 3.06 12.83
N LEU A 88 -10.16 3.61 11.61
CA LEU A 88 -11.36 3.92 10.85
C LEU A 88 -12.13 2.65 10.45
N GLY A 89 -11.43 1.57 10.10
CA GLY A 89 -12.04 0.28 9.81
C GLY A 89 -12.70 -0.33 11.04
N TRP A 90 -12.08 -0.17 12.21
CA TRP A 90 -12.64 -0.60 13.49
C TRP A 90 -13.94 0.13 13.83
N ILE A 91 -13.97 1.45 13.62
CA ILE A 91 -15.21 2.24 13.76
C ILE A 91 -16.27 1.79 12.76
N GLN A 92 -15.90 1.57 11.50
CA GLN A 92 -16.82 1.06 10.49
C GLN A 92 -17.39 -0.31 10.90
N TYR A 93 -16.55 -1.22 11.40
CA TYR A 93 -16.97 -2.53 11.88
C TYR A 93 -17.93 -2.42 13.07
N TYR A 94 -17.64 -1.55 14.03
CA TYR A 94 -18.54 -1.25 15.15
C TYR A 94 -19.90 -0.76 14.67
N ASN A 95 -19.92 0.25 13.81
CA ASN A 95 -21.16 0.83 13.30
C ASN A 95 -22.04 -0.21 12.60
N LEU A 96 -21.43 -1.07 11.78
CA LEU A 96 -22.14 -2.05 10.96
C LEU A 96 -22.49 -3.35 11.68
N TYR A 97 -21.72 -3.74 12.70
CA TYR A 97 -21.80 -5.08 13.30
C TYR A 97 -21.77 -5.12 14.83
N GLY A 98 -21.65 -3.98 15.52
CA GLY A 98 -21.71 -3.87 16.98
C GLY A 98 -20.66 -4.70 17.75
N PHE A 99 -19.58 -5.16 17.10
CA PHE A 99 -18.68 -6.21 17.60
C PHE A 99 -19.39 -7.53 17.92
N PHE A 100 -19.87 -8.21 16.87
CA PHE A 100 -20.55 -9.52 16.97
C PHE A 100 -21.96 -9.45 17.55
N SER A 101 -22.60 -8.28 17.50
CA SER A 101 -24.00 -8.10 17.89
C SER A 101 -24.95 -8.62 16.82
N SER A 102 -26.22 -8.81 17.20
CA SER A 102 -27.34 -8.99 16.27
C SER A 102 -27.48 -7.76 15.35
N LEU A 103 -28.20 -7.91 14.23
CA LEU A 103 -28.43 -6.80 13.30
C LEU A 103 -29.22 -5.67 13.96
N GLU A 104 -30.29 -5.99 14.70
CA GLU A 104 -31.13 -4.98 15.37
C GLU A 104 -30.37 -4.15 16.41
N ASP A 105 -29.33 -4.72 17.01
CA ASP A 105 -28.55 -4.07 18.06
C ASP A 105 -27.36 -3.26 17.49
N THR A 106 -27.19 -3.17 16.18
CA THR A 106 -26.07 -2.40 15.61
C THR A 106 -26.29 -0.88 15.71
N PRO A 107 -25.24 -0.07 15.91
CA PRO A 107 -25.36 1.39 15.93
C PRO A 107 -26.02 1.99 14.68
N CYS A 108 -25.81 1.37 13.51
CA CYS A 108 -26.47 1.77 12.27
C CYS A 108 -27.99 1.51 12.26
N VAL A 109 -28.48 0.49 12.95
CA VAL A 109 -29.92 0.23 13.06
C VAL A 109 -30.55 1.06 14.19
N GLN A 110 -29.82 1.25 15.28
CA GLN A 110 -30.28 2.05 16.43
C GLN A 110 -30.26 3.56 16.20
N GLY A 111 -29.62 4.04 15.14
CA GLY A 111 -29.51 5.48 14.87
C GLY A 111 -28.32 6.17 15.57
N ASP A 112 -27.38 5.41 16.15
CA ASP A 112 -26.23 5.92 16.94
C ASP A 112 -24.85 5.62 16.32
N ALA A 113 -24.73 5.70 14.99
CA ALA A 113 -23.47 5.45 14.31
C ALA A 113 -22.43 6.55 14.58
N VAL A 114 -21.20 6.12 14.90
CA VAL A 114 -20.04 7.00 15.05
C VAL A 114 -19.74 7.67 13.72
N PHE A 115 -19.52 8.99 13.74
CA PHE A 115 -19.44 9.87 12.56
C PHE A 115 -20.75 9.97 11.73
N GLY A 116 -21.88 9.60 12.33
CA GLY A 116 -23.21 9.82 11.79
C GLY A 116 -23.72 8.71 10.87
N GLN A 117 -25.03 8.73 10.62
CA GLN A 117 -25.74 7.69 9.85
C GLN A 117 -25.33 7.59 8.39
N GLY A 118 -24.64 8.61 7.84
CA GLY A 118 -24.05 8.54 6.51
C GLY A 118 -22.96 7.47 6.36
N GLN A 119 -22.44 6.92 7.47
CA GLN A 119 -21.49 5.79 7.45
C GLN A 119 -22.16 4.41 7.30
N CYS A 120 -23.49 4.36 7.32
CA CYS A 120 -24.26 3.11 7.34
C CYS A 120 -24.70 2.64 5.95
N THR A 121 -24.47 3.44 4.92
CA THR A 121 -24.84 3.16 3.54
C THR A 121 -23.63 3.33 2.63
N GLY A 122 -23.51 2.46 1.63
CA GLY A 122 -22.39 2.47 0.69
C GLY A 122 -21.03 2.20 1.35
N THR A 123 -19.97 2.72 0.73
CA THR A 123 -18.59 2.60 1.23
C THR A 123 -18.21 3.84 2.04
N PRO A 124 -17.91 3.70 3.34
CA PRO A 124 -17.49 4.81 4.18
C PRO A 124 -16.25 5.54 3.65
N VAL A 125 -16.44 6.78 3.22
CA VAL A 125 -15.41 7.61 2.58
C VAL A 125 -14.15 7.77 3.45
N PRO A 126 -14.22 8.00 4.78
CA PRO A 126 -13.00 8.15 5.60
C PRO A 126 -12.11 6.91 5.58
N HIS A 127 -12.70 5.73 5.76
CA HIS A 127 -11.95 4.47 5.72
C HIS A 127 -11.39 4.21 4.31
N LEU A 128 -12.18 4.43 3.26
CA LEU A 128 -11.73 4.26 1.88
C LEU A 128 -10.56 5.19 1.53
N ALA A 129 -10.68 6.48 1.83
CA ALA A 129 -9.65 7.47 1.54
C ALA A 129 -8.33 7.16 2.27
N SER A 130 -8.41 6.81 3.56
CA SER A 130 -7.24 6.38 4.32
C SER A 130 -6.63 5.07 3.80
N SER A 131 -7.46 4.12 3.36
CA SER A 131 -7.01 2.86 2.75
C SER A 131 -6.24 3.09 1.44
N ILE A 132 -6.71 4.01 0.59
CA ILE A 132 -6.03 4.38 -0.66
C ILE A 132 -4.67 5.02 -0.34
N LEU A 133 -4.63 5.97 0.59
CA LEU A 133 -3.39 6.63 1.01
C LEU A 133 -2.39 5.61 1.58
N THR A 134 -2.86 4.73 2.47
CA THR A 134 -2.04 3.64 3.04
C THR A 134 -1.50 2.74 1.95
N THR A 135 -2.31 2.36 0.96
CA THR A 135 -1.87 1.53 -0.16
C THR A 135 -0.78 2.21 -0.99
N ALA A 136 -0.92 3.51 -1.26
CA ALA A 136 0.08 4.28 -2.00
C ALA A 136 1.41 4.38 -1.22
N LEU A 137 1.35 4.78 0.06
CA LEU A 137 2.52 4.87 0.94
C LEU A 137 3.21 3.50 1.09
N TYR A 138 2.42 2.45 1.31
CA TYR A 138 2.92 1.09 1.43
C TYR A 138 3.61 0.62 0.15
N SER A 139 3.04 0.90 -1.02
CA SER A 139 3.62 0.50 -2.31
C SER A 139 5.00 1.12 -2.52
N VAL A 140 5.17 2.40 -2.17
CA VAL A 140 6.47 3.07 -2.24
C VAL A 140 7.44 2.47 -1.20
N THR A 141 7.02 2.31 0.05
CA THR A 141 7.84 1.73 1.12
C THR A 141 8.33 0.32 0.79
N PHE A 142 7.42 -0.53 0.32
CA PHE A 142 7.74 -1.89 -0.12
C PHE A 142 8.67 -1.88 -1.34
N GLY A 143 8.40 -1.01 -2.32
CA GLY A 143 9.24 -0.86 -3.51
C GLY A 143 10.66 -0.42 -3.19
N LEU A 144 10.85 0.44 -2.19
CA LEU A 144 12.18 0.83 -1.66
C LEU A 144 12.85 -0.33 -0.94
N SER A 145 12.12 -1.08 -0.12
CA SER A 145 12.64 -2.27 0.57
C SER A 145 13.10 -3.36 -0.40
N TYR A 146 12.33 -3.58 -1.47
CA TYR A 146 12.62 -4.60 -2.47
C TYR A 146 13.87 -4.25 -3.31
N ARG A 147 14.07 -2.97 -3.63
CA ARG A 147 15.22 -2.47 -4.41
C ARG A 147 16.46 -2.20 -3.57
N MET A 148 16.40 -2.38 -2.25
CA MET A 148 17.53 -2.11 -1.37
C MET A 148 18.65 -3.13 -1.63
N PRO A 149 19.86 -2.70 -2.05
CA PRO A 149 20.94 -3.63 -2.37
C PRO A 149 21.45 -4.30 -1.09
N ASP A 150 21.91 -5.56 -1.22
CA ASP A 150 22.45 -6.36 -0.11
C ASP A 150 23.92 -6.76 -0.36
N PRO A 151 24.84 -5.79 -0.41
CA PRO A 151 26.25 -6.07 -0.69
C PRO A 151 26.83 -6.99 0.38
N MET A 152 27.59 -8.00 -0.03
CA MET A 152 28.23 -8.98 0.88
C MET A 152 27.23 -9.83 1.70
N ASN A 153 25.98 -9.97 1.24
CA ASN A 153 24.96 -10.76 1.92
C ASN A 153 24.81 -10.41 3.41
N LEU A 154 24.54 -9.14 3.73
CA LEU A 154 24.49 -8.66 5.13
C LEU A 154 23.50 -9.44 6.01
N SER A 155 22.55 -10.16 5.41
CA SER A 155 21.64 -11.03 6.13
C SER A 155 22.19 -12.44 6.46
N GLU A 156 23.33 -12.87 5.95
CA GLU A 156 23.84 -14.24 6.15
C GLU A 156 24.70 -14.43 7.40
N GLY A 157 25.17 -13.34 8.03
CA GLY A 157 26.01 -13.40 9.23
C GLY A 157 25.30 -13.95 10.48
N ASN A 158 26.10 -14.33 11.49
CA ASN A 158 25.62 -14.79 12.80
C ASN A 158 25.37 -13.66 13.81
N GLY A 159 25.73 -12.42 13.49
CA GLY A 159 25.53 -11.26 14.36
C GLY A 159 24.06 -10.83 14.47
N ASP A 160 23.75 -10.04 15.50
CA ASP A 160 22.40 -9.54 15.78
C ASP A 160 21.80 -8.77 14.61
N TYR A 161 22.61 -7.90 13.97
CA TYR A 161 22.18 -7.16 12.79
C TYR A 161 21.72 -8.09 11.65
N ALA A 162 22.50 -9.11 11.33
CA ALA A 162 22.18 -10.05 10.26
C ALA A 162 20.91 -10.84 10.59
N ARG A 163 20.73 -11.23 11.85
CA ARG A 163 19.50 -11.88 12.34
C ARG A 163 18.28 -10.98 12.22
N ASN A 164 18.35 -9.74 12.68
CA ASN A 164 17.25 -8.78 12.58
C ASN A 164 16.92 -8.47 11.12
N LEU A 165 17.93 -8.34 10.26
CA LEU A 165 17.74 -8.12 8.83
C LEU A 165 17.05 -9.31 8.15
N ARG A 166 17.40 -10.56 8.48
CA ARG A 166 16.67 -11.74 7.99
C ARG A 166 15.22 -11.71 8.42
N LEU A 167 14.97 -11.47 9.70
CA LEU A 167 13.61 -11.41 10.24
C LEU A 167 12.80 -10.29 9.58
N HIS A 168 13.39 -9.12 9.37
CA HIS A 168 12.79 -8.00 8.65
C HIS A 168 12.41 -8.39 7.21
N LYS A 169 13.31 -9.08 6.49
CA LYS A 169 13.02 -9.60 5.13
C LYS A 169 11.91 -10.65 5.11
N ILE A 170 11.77 -11.47 6.16
CA ILE A 170 10.67 -12.44 6.29
C ILE A 170 9.36 -11.72 6.56
N LEU A 171 9.34 -10.83 7.54
CA LEU A 171 8.15 -10.04 7.91
C LEU A 171 7.67 -9.17 6.75
N ARG A 172 8.58 -8.71 5.88
CA ARG A 172 8.23 -8.04 4.62
C ARG A 172 7.23 -8.84 3.80
N TRP A 173 7.45 -10.15 3.65
CA TRP A 173 6.55 -11.01 2.89
C TRP A 173 5.26 -11.29 3.63
N VAL A 174 5.30 -11.40 4.97
CA VAL A 174 4.11 -11.57 5.80
C VAL A 174 3.17 -10.37 5.64
N HIS A 175 3.67 -9.15 5.86
CA HIS A 175 2.82 -7.97 5.74
C HIS A 175 2.47 -7.65 4.27
N PHE A 176 3.28 -8.06 3.30
CA PHE A 176 2.91 -7.95 1.87
C PHE A 176 1.73 -8.85 1.50
N ALA A 177 1.78 -10.14 1.88
CA ALA A 177 0.67 -11.06 1.67
C ALA A 177 -0.60 -10.56 2.39
N GLY A 178 -0.44 -10.04 3.61
CA GLY A 178 -1.50 -9.39 4.36
C GLY A 178 -2.15 -8.22 3.62
N MET A 179 -1.35 -7.29 3.06
CA MET A 179 -1.86 -6.17 2.28
C MET A 179 -2.64 -6.60 1.02
N ILE A 180 -2.17 -7.62 0.30
CA ILE A 180 -2.91 -8.18 -0.85
C ILE A 180 -4.24 -8.76 -0.40
N ALA A 181 -4.25 -9.54 0.69
CA ALA A 181 -5.47 -10.12 1.23
C ALA A 181 -6.46 -9.05 1.71
N GLN A 182 -5.97 -7.96 2.33
CA GLN A 182 -6.79 -6.81 2.70
C GLN A 182 -7.48 -6.19 1.48
N ILE A 183 -6.72 -5.90 0.41
CA ILE A 183 -7.28 -5.31 -0.81
C ILE A 183 -8.34 -6.24 -1.41
N GLY A 184 -8.03 -7.54 -1.56
CA GLY A 184 -8.94 -8.53 -2.12
C GLY A 184 -10.24 -8.65 -1.32
N LEU A 185 -10.15 -8.84 0.00
CA LEU A 185 -11.32 -8.95 0.87
C LEU A 185 -12.11 -7.63 0.93
N GLY A 186 -11.42 -6.49 0.95
CA GLY A 186 -12.06 -5.18 0.94
C GLY A 186 -12.90 -4.97 -0.32
N VAL A 187 -12.41 -5.39 -1.49
CA VAL A 187 -13.15 -5.36 -2.75
C VAL A 187 -14.38 -6.28 -2.68
N VAL A 188 -14.24 -7.50 -2.16
CA VAL A 188 -15.36 -8.45 -2.01
C VAL A 188 -16.44 -7.86 -1.11
N VAL A 189 -16.08 -7.38 0.09
CA VAL A 189 -17.04 -6.84 1.07
C VAL A 189 -17.70 -5.56 0.55
N ALA A 190 -16.95 -4.64 -0.07
CA ALA A 190 -17.49 -3.41 -0.63
C ALA A 190 -18.44 -3.63 -1.82
N ASN A 191 -18.34 -4.78 -2.49
CA ASN A 191 -19.20 -5.16 -3.63
C ASN A 191 -20.15 -6.32 -3.31
N ALA A 192 -20.35 -6.65 -2.03
CA ALA A 192 -21.15 -7.78 -1.57
C ALA A 192 -22.54 -7.86 -2.23
N SER A 193 -23.24 -6.72 -2.34
CA SER A 193 -24.57 -6.67 -2.95
C SER A 193 -24.58 -7.07 -4.42
N ARG A 194 -23.50 -6.77 -5.16
CA ARG A 194 -23.33 -7.22 -6.55
C ARG A 194 -23.02 -8.71 -6.67
N LEU A 195 -22.52 -9.31 -5.59
CA LEU A 195 -22.26 -10.74 -5.48
C LEU A 195 -23.46 -11.51 -4.90
N GLY A 196 -24.60 -10.84 -4.70
CA GLY A 196 -25.82 -11.45 -4.16
C GLY A 196 -25.84 -11.60 -2.64
N LEU A 197 -24.94 -10.92 -1.92
CA LEU A 197 -24.94 -10.88 -0.46
C LEU A 197 -25.48 -9.54 0.03
N ASP A 198 -26.47 -9.54 0.91
CA ASP A 198 -26.98 -8.32 1.52
C ASP A 198 -27.05 -8.40 3.04
N ARG A 199 -27.01 -7.25 3.70
CA ARG A 199 -26.93 -7.20 5.17
C ARG A 199 -28.21 -7.66 5.85
N THR A 200 -29.35 -7.64 5.17
CA THR A 200 -30.63 -8.08 5.74
C THR A 200 -30.74 -9.60 5.73
N ASN A 201 -30.33 -10.24 4.64
CA ASN A 201 -30.46 -11.69 4.45
C ASN A 201 -29.20 -12.47 4.85
N ASP A 202 -28.01 -11.87 4.70
CA ASP A 202 -26.71 -12.53 4.85
C ASP A 202 -25.83 -11.87 5.93
N TYR A 203 -26.46 -11.27 6.96
CA TYR A 203 -25.77 -10.53 8.01
C TYR A 203 -24.59 -11.28 8.62
N GLY A 204 -24.78 -12.55 9.02
CA GLY A 204 -23.74 -13.37 9.64
C GLY A 204 -22.57 -13.64 8.70
N THR A 205 -22.83 -13.86 7.41
CA THR A 205 -21.79 -14.05 6.39
C THR A 205 -20.96 -12.78 6.21
N LEU A 206 -21.62 -11.62 6.10
CA LEU A 206 -20.94 -10.34 5.94
C LEU A 206 -20.18 -9.92 7.20
N GLN A 207 -20.73 -10.21 8.37
CA GLN A 207 -20.05 -10.02 9.65
C GLN A 207 -18.78 -10.88 9.68
N ALA A 208 -18.86 -12.18 9.38
CA ALA A 208 -17.71 -13.08 9.37
C ALA A 208 -16.62 -12.64 8.38
N LEU A 209 -16.98 -12.28 7.14
CA LEU A 209 -16.03 -11.76 6.15
C LEU A 209 -15.36 -10.46 6.65
N SER A 210 -16.13 -9.58 7.26
CA SER A 210 -15.63 -8.32 7.81
C SER A 210 -14.74 -8.54 9.03
N THR A 211 -15.03 -9.55 9.87
CA THR A 211 -14.16 -9.97 10.98
C THR A 211 -12.83 -10.49 10.45
N VAL A 212 -12.84 -11.35 9.42
CA VAL A 212 -11.63 -11.89 8.80
C VAL A 212 -10.80 -10.75 8.20
N HIS A 213 -11.44 -9.82 7.50
CA HIS A 213 -10.79 -8.62 7.00
C HIS A 213 -10.14 -7.81 8.13
N MET A 214 -10.85 -7.53 9.22
CA MET A 214 -10.30 -6.84 10.39
C MET A 214 -9.10 -7.57 11.01
N GLY A 215 -9.23 -8.90 11.22
CA GLY A 215 -8.19 -9.73 11.81
C GLY A 215 -6.92 -9.78 10.98
N ILE A 216 -7.03 -9.96 9.66
CA ILE A 216 -5.88 -9.89 8.76
C ILE A 216 -5.26 -8.49 8.80
N GLY A 217 -6.06 -7.43 8.91
CA GLY A 217 -5.58 -6.06 9.04
C GLY A 217 -4.70 -5.87 10.28
N MET A 218 -5.16 -6.36 11.44
CA MET A 218 -4.40 -6.34 12.69
C MET A 218 -3.10 -7.13 12.61
N VAL A 219 -3.13 -8.34 12.04
CA VAL A 219 -1.91 -9.16 11.87
C VAL A 219 -0.92 -8.49 10.94
N THR A 220 -1.41 -7.90 9.84
CA THR A 220 -0.58 -7.18 8.86
C THR A 220 0.10 -5.97 9.51
N TRP A 221 -0.65 -5.20 10.29
CA TRP A 221 -0.11 -4.05 11.02
C TRP A 221 0.85 -4.45 12.14
N GLY A 222 0.57 -5.54 12.85
CA GLY A 222 1.46 -6.10 13.86
C GLY A 222 2.79 -6.54 13.24
N ALA A 223 2.75 -7.23 12.09
CA ALA A 223 3.94 -7.63 11.35
C ALA A 223 4.74 -6.42 10.83
N LEU A 224 4.07 -5.40 10.28
CA LEU A 224 4.71 -4.15 9.85
C LEU A 224 5.36 -3.42 11.04
N THR A 225 4.66 -3.33 12.16
CA THR A 225 5.16 -2.71 13.40
C THR A 225 6.42 -3.43 13.88
N TRP A 226 6.36 -4.76 14.00
CA TRP A 226 7.51 -5.56 14.41
C TRP A 226 8.69 -5.39 13.46
N ALA A 227 8.45 -5.42 12.14
CA ALA A 227 9.49 -5.22 11.13
C ALA A 227 10.19 -3.87 11.28
N GLY A 228 9.44 -2.81 11.62
CA GLY A 228 9.98 -1.49 11.92
C GLY A 228 10.79 -1.47 13.22
N THR A 229 10.24 -2.03 14.30
CA THR A 229 10.85 -2.00 15.65
C THR A 229 12.24 -2.64 15.67
N ILE A 230 12.40 -3.83 15.07
CA ILE A 230 13.69 -4.57 15.07
C ILE A 230 14.81 -3.92 14.26
N MET A 231 14.49 -2.88 13.48
CA MET A 231 15.47 -2.11 12.71
C MET A 231 15.76 -0.73 13.31
N VAL A 232 15.02 -0.35 14.36
CA VAL A 232 15.19 0.92 15.10
C VAL A 232 15.87 0.69 16.44
N PHE A 233 15.60 -0.45 17.08
CA PHE A 233 16.19 -0.90 18.35
C PHE A 233 16.94 -2.22 18.15
#